data_AF-A0A0M3V2I1-F1
#
_entry.id   AF-A0A0M3V2I1-F1
#
_cell.length_a   1.000
_cell.length_b   1.000
_cell.length_c   1.000
_cell.angle_alpha   90.00
_cell.angle_beta   90.00
_cell.angle_gamma   90.00
#
_symmetry.space_group_name_H-M   'P 1'
#
loop_
_entity.id
_entity.type
_entity.pdbx_description
1 polymer ?
#
loop_
_entity_poly.entity_id
_entity_poly.type
_entity_poly.pdbx_seq_one_letter_code
_entity_poly.pdbx_strand_id
1 'polypeptide(L)' 'MDKIYIAKDGDRLDTITYNHYGHLRFFEQILTINPKLNTTLHAGDRVFLPDIKETAKEQAKLW' A
#
# COMPACT_ATOMS: atom_id res chain seq x y z
N MET A 1 3.57 -12.79 4.31
CA MET A 1 2.57 -12.73 5.40
C MET A 1 1.77 -11.47 5.16
N ASP A 2 0.45 -11.58 5.01
CA ASP A 2 -0.42 -10.43 4.78
C ASP A 2 -0.33 -9.47 5.97
N LYS A 3 -0.02 -8.20 5.71
CA LYS A 3 0.15 -7.20 6.77
C LYS A 3 -1.08 -6.33 6.83
N ILE A 4 -1.76 -6.35 7.98
CA ILE A 4 -2.90 -5.45 8.22
C ILE A 4 -2.39 -4.26 9.01
N TYR A 5 -2.51 -3.08 8.44
CA TYR A 5 -2.19 -1.83 9.12
C TYR A 5 -3.48 -1.20 9.66
N ILE A 6 -3.47 -0.78 10.92
CA ILE A 6 -4.58 -0.06 11.52
C ILE A 6 -4.26 1.44 11.41
N ALA A 7 -5.02 2.14 10.60
CA ALA A 7 -4.85 3.56 10.37
C ALA A 7 -5.26 4.39 11.59
N LYS A 8 -4.63 5.55 11.74
CA LYS A 8 -5.01 6.57 12.71
C LYS A 8 -5.92 7.60 12.05
N ASP A 9 -6.52 8.46 12.87
CA ASP A 9 -7.38 9.51 12.37
C ASP A 9 -6.58 10.51 11.53
N GLY A 10 -7.00 10.72 10.29
CA GLY A 10 -6.32 11.61 9.34
C GLY A 10 -5.14 10.97 8.61
N ASP A 11 -4.89 9.68 8.79
CA ASP A 11 -3.89 8.97 7.99
C ASP A 11 -4.28 8.93 6.51
N ARG A 12 -3.26 8.87 5.65
CA ARG A 12 -3.44 8.79 4.20
C ARG A 12 -3.00 7.44 3.68
N LEU A 13 -3.85 6.83 2.87
CA LEU A 13 -3.57 5.54 2.26
C LEU A 13 -2.34 5.59 1.35
N ASP A 14 -2.13 6.72 0.65
CA ASP A 14 -0.94 6.94 -0.19
C ASP A 14 0.35 6.87 0.64
N THR A 15 0.37 7.54 1.79
CA THR A 15 1.54 7.62 2.66
C THR A 15 1.84 6.27 3.29
N ILE A 16 0.82 5.52 3.71
CA ILE A 16 0.99 4.16 4.25
C ILE A 16 1.52 3.22 3.17
N THR A 17 0.97 3.28 1.97
CA THR A 17 1.40 2.46 0.82
C THR A 17 2.85 2.77 0.47
N TYR A 18 3.19 4.05 0.37
CA TYR A 18 4.55 4.51 0.11
C TYR A 18 5.53 4.10 1.21
N ASN A 19 5.15 4.23 2.48
CA ASN A 19 6.00 3.84 3.60
C ASN A 19 6.18 2.31 3.71
N HIS A 20 5.20 1.53 3.22
CA HIS A 20 5.26 0.07 3.25
C HIS A 20 6.05 -0.51 2.07
N TYR A 21 5.78 -0.04 0.85
CA TYR A 21 6.38 -0.58 -0.39
C TYR A 21 7.52 0.30 -0.94
N GLY A 22 7.71 1.52 -0.43
CA GLY A 22 8.66 2.51 -0.95
C GLY A 22 8.18 3.29 -2.18
N HIS A 23 7.00 2.97 -2.73
CA HIS A 23 6.48 3.57 -3.94
C HIS A 23 4.94 3.42 -4.04
N LEU A 24 4.31 4.19 -4.94
CA LEU A 24 2.84 4.26 -5.10
C LEU A 24 2.27 3.40 -6.23
N ARG A 25 3.08 2.57 -6.91
CA ARG A 25 2.57 1.74 -8.05
C ARG A 25 1.50 0.76 -7.61
N PHE A 26 1.55 0.31 -6.36
CA PHE A 26 0.53 -0.58 -5.80
C PHE A 26 -0.67 0.15 -5.22
N PHE A 27 -0.68 1.48 -5.20
CA PHE A 27 -1.78 2.26 -4.60
C PHE A 27 -3.14 1.92 -5.21
N GLU A 28 -3.24 1.85 -6.54
CA GLU A 28 -4.49 1.48 -7.21
C GLU A 28 -4.93 0.04 -6.88
N GLN A 29 -3.98 -0.90 -6.76
CA GLN A 29 -4.29 -2.26 -6.32
C GLN A 29 -4.78 -2.29 -4.88
N ILE A 30 -4.10 -1.58 -3.96
CA ILE A 30 -4.53 -1.49 -2.55
C ILE A 30 -5.92 -0.87 -2.45
N LEU A 31 -6.19 0.19 -3.22
CA LEU A 31 -7.50 0.85 -3.24
C LEU A 31 -8.59 -0.07 -3.81
N THR A 32 -8.27 -0.88 -4.82
CA THR A 32 -9.17 -1.90 -5.38
C THR A 32 -9.45 -3.03 -4.39
N ILE A 33 -8.44 -3.48 -3.65
CA ILE A 33 -8.57 -4.54 -2.63
C ILE A 33 -9.30 -4.03 -1.39
N ASN A 34 -9.18 -2.73 -1.11
CA ASN A 34 -9.82 -2.06 0.00
C ASN A 34 -10.88 -1.05 -0.49
N PRO A 35 -11.94 -1.48 -1.20
CA PRO A 35 -12.92 -0.58 -1.81
C PRO A 35 -13.77 0.19 -0.77
N LYS A 36 -13.69 -0.22 0.51
CA LYS A 36 -14.36 0.47 1.63
C LYS A 36 -13.52 1.58 2.24
N LEU A 37 -12.24 1.69 1.88
CA LEU A 37 -11.33 2.70 2.39
C LEU A 37 -11.32 3.90 1.46
N ASN A 38 -11.33 5.09 2.05
CA ASN A 38 -11.13 6.34 1.32
C ASN A 38 -9.63 6.68 1.26
N THR A 39 -9.28 7.67 0.44
CA THR A 39 -7.93 8.26 0.41
C THR A 39 -7.50 8.79 1.78
N THR A 40 -8.46 9.30 2.56
CA THR A 40 -8.28 9.68 3.95
C THR A 40 -8.91 8.62 4.84
N LEU A 41 -8.10 8.07 5.73
CA LEU A 41 -8.47 7.00 6.65
C LEU A 41 -8.87 7.59 7.99
N HIS A 42 -9.70 6.86 8.71
CA HIS A 42 -10.11 7.20 10.06
C HIS A 42 -9.45 6.26 11.07
N ALA A 43 -9.37 6.70 12.33
CA ALA A 43 -8.81 5.85 13.38
C ALA A 43 -9.59 4.54 13.48
N GLY A 44 -8.89 3.42 13.31
CA GLY A 44 -9.47 2.07 13.34
C GLY A 44 -9.75 1.46 11.97
N ASP A 45 -9.54 2.20 10.87
CA ASP A 45 -9.61 1.63 9.54
C ASP A 45 -8.51 0.58 9.34
N ARG A 46 -8.91 -0.57 8.79
CA ARG A 46 -8.01 -1.69 8.54
C ARG A 46 -7.57 -1.64 7.09
N VAL A 47 -6.33 -1.21 6.87
CA VAL A 47 -5.68 -1.24 5.57
C VAL A 47 -5.08 -2.61 5.34
N PHE A 48 -5.59 -3.33 4.35
CA PHE A 48 -5.01 -4.59 3.92
C PHE A 48 -3.84 -4.33 2.96
N LEU A 49 -2.63 -4.65 3.40
CA LEU A 49 -1.39 -4.57 2.62
C LEU A 49 -0.90 -6.00 2.35
N PRO A 50 -1.25 -6.61 1.21
CA PRO A 50 -0.72 -7.91 0.83
C PRO A 50 0.79 -7.82 0.61
N ASP A 51 1.49 -8.94 0.77
CA ASP A 51 2.92 -9.02 0.42
C ASP A 51 3.05 -9.02 -1.11
N ILE A 52 2.94 -7.83 -1.71
CA ILE A 52 3.20 -7.64 -3.12
C ILE A 52 4.70 -7.64 -3.26
N LYS A 53 5.26 -8.80 -3.57
CA LYS A 53 6.65 -8.88 -4.02
C LYS A 53 6.72 -8.06 -5.28
N GLU A 54 7.25 -6.86 -5.17
CA GLU A 54 7.83 -6.18 -6.30
C GLU A 54 8.87 -7.19 -6.82
N THR A 55 8.56 -7.88 -7.91
CA THR A 55 9.63 -8.38 -8.74
C THR A 55 10.31 -7.09 -9.16
N ALA A 56 11.33 -6.71 -8.38
CA ALA A 56 12.29 -5.73 -8.83
C ALA A 56 12.62 -6.26 -10.22
N LYS A 57 12.16 -5.55 -11.25
CA LYS A 57 12.71 -5.76 -12.57
C LYS A 57 14.16 -5.41 -12.32
N GLU A 58 14.97 -6.43 -12.01
CA GLU A 58 16.40 -6.41 -12.21
C GLU A 58 16.51 -5.77 -13.56
N GLN A 59 16.89 -4.49 -13.56
CA GLN A 59 17.24 -3.83 -14.78
C GLN A 59 18.39 -4.67 -15.27
N ALA A 60 18.08 -5.58 -16.20
CA ALA A 60 19.05 -6.37 -16.90
C ALA A 60 20.01 -5.35 -17.46
N LYS A 61 21.14 -5.22 -16.76
CA LYS A 61 22.21 -4.30 -17.05
C LYS A 61 22.83 -4.84 -18.33
N LEU A 62 22.23 -4.47 -19.45
CA LEU A 62 22.71 -4.79 -20.80
C LEU A 62 23.77 -3.77 -21.18
N TRP A 63 24.88 -3.72 -20.42
CA TRP A 63 26.11 -3.05 -20.85
C TRP A 63 27.31 -3.82 -20.35
#